data_AF-A0A2S8BF24-F1
#
_entry.id   AF-A0A2S8BF24-F1
#
_cell.length_a   1.000
_cell.length_b   1.000
_cell.length_c   1.000
_cell.angle_alpha   90.00
_cell.angle_beta   90.00
_cell.angle_gamma   90.00
#
_symmetry.space_group_name_H-M   'P 1'
#
loop_
_entity.id
_entity.type
_entity.pdbx_description
1 polymer ?
#
loop_
_entity_poly.entity_id
_entity_poly.type
_entity_poly.pdbx_seq_one_letter_code
_entity_poly.pdbx_strand_id
1 'polypeptide(L)'
;MVTASIWPNPTTAGADAHHLEHAAHGTLLTAALGYARAGLAVFPLRPQSKTPLIGKDAGGRGFHDATTDPNQILQWWTATPTANIGIRPPIGVLVVDVDPRAGGHTQLRRILARYGPLPQTWTARTGAGGWHHWFTLGDKTSSIRAQLARGIDLKTHDKGYLVAAPSIHPNGTTYRWTTPPQGQPAPAPAWLHRLAQLPRPLLPATSTNSAAAGHGRYSLQCLLARINAAPEGRRNTVLYGALKDALSDGNLTAFEPALAAAGHNRGLSAREIAATVASVRRSATHAGRN
;
A
#
# COMPACT_ATOMS: atom_id res chain seq x y z
N MET A 1 -38.79 -4.77 -4.64
CA MET A 1 -38.09 -4.56 -3.35
C MET A 1 -36.90 -3.66 -3.57
N VAL A 2 -36.92 -2.44 -3.03
CA VAL A 2 -35.83 -1.47 -3.19
C VAL A 2 -34.80 -1.75 -2.10
N THR A 3 -33.65 -2.33 -2.46
CA THR A 3 -32.52 -2.45 -1.54
C THR A 3 -31.93 -1.06 -1.33
N ALA A 4 -32.19 -0.45 -0.17
CA ALA A 4 -31.52 0.79 0.23
C ALA A 4 -30.00 0.58 0.19
N SER A 5 -29.28 1.43 -0.54
CA SER A 5 -27.82 1.34 -0.65
C SER A 5 -27.21 1.59 0.73
N ILE A 6 -26.56 0.57 1.31
CA ILE A 6 -25.83 0.63 2.59
C ILE A 6 -24.66 1.64 2.54
N TRP A 7 -24.30 2.10 1.34
CA TRP A 7 -23.13 2.91 1.06
C TRP A 7 -23.52 4.38 0.92
N PRO A 8 -23.04 5.27 1.81
CA PRO A 8 -23.38 6.68 1.75
C PRO A 8 -22.81 7.32 0.48
N ASN A 9 -23.71 7.89 -0.34
CA ASN A 9 -23.37 8.88 -1.36
C ASN A 9 -23.55 10.27 -0.72
N PRO A 10 -22.49 11.02 -0.41
CA PRO A 10 -22.69 12.39 0.00
C PRO A 10 -22.90 13.23 -1.25
N THR A 11 -24.15 13.62 -1.46
CA THR A 11 -24.51 14.67 -2.40
C THR A 11 -25.44 15.62 -1.68
N THR A 12 -24.88 16.48 -0.83
CA THR A 12 -25.45 17.78 -0.45
C THR A 12 -24.38 18.58 0.28
N ALA A 13 -24.02 19.73 -0.29
CA ALA A 13 -23.15 20.73 0.32
C ALA A 13 -23.98 21.64 1.23
N GLY A 14 -23.46 21.96 2.42
CA GLY A 14 -24.00 22.96 3.34
C GLY A 14 -24.51 22.39 4.67
N ALA A 15 -23.64 22.22 5.67
CA ALA A 15 -24.05 22.05 7.06
C ALA A 15 -22.90 22.41 8.03
N ASP A 16 -23.25 22.94 9.19
CA ASP A 16 -22.36 23.46 10.25
C ASP A 16 -21.44 22.40 10.88
N ALA A 17 -20.26 22.84 11.36
CA ALA A 17 -19.17 21.99 11.86
C ALA A 17 -19.58 21.02 13.00
N HIS A 18 -20.43 21.44 13.94
CA HIS A 18 -20.91 20.58 15.03
C HIS A 18 -21.97 19.55 14.59
N HIS A 19 -22.72 19.84 13.52
CA HIS A 19 -23.67 18.90 12.93
C HIS A 19 -22.96 17.89 12.01
N LEU A 20 -21.89 18.33 11.34
CA LEU A 20 -20.99 17.47 10.56
C LEU A 20 -20.25 16.45 11.43
N GLU A 21 -19.82 16.81 12.65
CA GLU A 21 -19.17 15.87 13.58
C GLU A 21 -20.12 14.76 14.03
N HIS A 22 -21.34 15.08 14.49
CA HIS A 22 -22.33 14.06 14.88
C HIS A 22 -22.78 13.19 13.70
N ALA A 23 -22.91 13.76 12.50
CA ALA A 23 -23.23 13.00 11.28
C ALA A 23 -22.06 12.13 10.80
N ALA A 24 -20.81 12.58 10.97
CA ALA A 24 -19.60 11.81 10.66
C ALA A 24 -19.42 10.61 11.61
N HIS A 25 -19.72 10.79 12.90
CA HIS A 25 -19.68 9.72 13.91
C HIS A 25 -20.62 8.57 13.55
N GLY A 26 -21.87 8.88 13.18
CA GLY A 26 -22.85 7.89 12.76
C GLY A 26 -22.47 7.20 11.44
N THR A 27 -21.85 7.92 10.50
CA THR A 27 -21.56 7.37 9.17
C THR A 27 -20.37 6.42 9.13
N LEU A 28 -19.28 6.67 9.87
CA LEU A 28 -18.11 5.76 9.88
C LEU A 28 -18.41 4.44 10.60
N LEU A 29 -19.06 4.49 11.77
CA LEU A 29 -19.49 3.29 12.48
C LEU A 29 -20.50 2.49 11.63
N THR A 30 -21.52 3.16 11.07
CA THR A 30 -22.53 2.49 10.23
C THR A 30 -21.88 1.82 9.02
N ALA A 31 -20.90 2.48 8.39
CA ALA A 31 -20.15 1.89 7.28
C ALA A 31 -19.29 0.71 7.72
N ALA A 32 -18.58 0.80 8.86
CA ALA A 32 -17.79 -0.30 9.42
C ALA A 32 -18.65 -1.55 9.68
N LEU A 33 -19.82 -1.37 10.32
CA LEU A 33 -20.80 -2.44 10.50
C LEU A 33 -21.41 -2.94 9.18
N GLY A 34 -21.55 -2.06 8.19
CA GLY A 34 -21.97 -2.41 6.84
C GLY A 34 -20.97 -3.33 6.14
N TYR A 35 -19.67 -3.05 6.25
CA TYR A 35 -18.61 -3.93 5.73
C TYR A 35 -18.61 -5.28 6.43
N ALA A 36 -18.72 -5.31 7.75
CA ALA A 36 -18.78 -6.56 8.51
C ALA A 36 -19.97 -7.44 8.08
N ARG A 37 -21.15 -6.84 7.87
CA ARG A 37 -22.32 -7.53 7.31
C ARG A 37 -22.12 -8.03 5.89
N ALA A 38 -21.29 -7.35 5.10
CA ALA A 38 -20.88 -7.79 3.77
C ALA A 38 -19.71 -8.81 3.80
N GLY A 39 -19.32 -9.32 4.98
CA GLY A 39 -18.25 -10.29 5.14
C GLY A 39 -16.83 -9.71 5.02
N LEU A 40 -16.69 -8.38 5.05
CA LEU A 40 -15.40 -7.70 4.98
C LEU A 40 -14.91 -7.35 6.38
N ALA A 41 -13.80 -7.98 6.79
CA ALA A 41 -13.18 -7.72 8.08
C ALA A 41 -12.56 -6.31 8.12
N VAL A 42 -12.92 -5.54 9.16
CA VAL A 42 -12.49 -4.14 9.35
C VAL A 42 -11.68 -3.96 10.62
N PHE A 43 -10.86 -2.91 10.64
CA PHE A 43 -10.14 -2.45 11.83
C PHE A 43 -9.99 -0.92 11.81
N PRO A 44 -9.80 -0.27 12.97
CA PRO A 44 -9.68 1.18 13.03
C PRO A 44 -8.29 1.64 12.61
N LEU A 45 -8.27 2.68 11.79
CA LEU A 45 -7.11 3.49 11.46
C LEU A 45 -7.21 4.83 12.19
N ARG A 46 -6.07 5.47 12.44
CA ARG A 46 -6.06 6.82 13.03
C ARG A 46 -6.88 7.79 12.16
N PRO A 47 -7.62 8.73 12.76
CA PRO A 47 -8.37 9.74 12.02
C PRO A 47 -7.50 10.45 10.99
N GLN A 48 -8.05 10.69 9.80
CA GLN A 48 -7.36 11.34 8.68
C GLN A 48 -5.99 10.71 8.33
N SER A 49 -5.81 9.42 8.62
CA SER A 49 -4.56 8.70 8.43
C SER A 49 -4.78 7.39 7.69
N LYS A 50 -3.67 6.76 7.33
CA LYS A 50 -3.66 5.39 6.80
C LYS A 50 -3.02 4.41 7.78
N THR A 51 -2.69 4.84 9.00
CA THR A 51 -1.96 4.03 10.00
C THR A 51 -2.94 3.36 10.95
N PRO A 52 -2.73 2.07 11.35
CA PRO A 52 -3.53 1.41 12.38
C PRO A 52 -3.65 2.27 13.64
N LEU A 53 -4.86 2.34 14.21
CA LEU A 53 -5.10 3.09 15.43
C LEU A 53 -4.33 2.47 16.60
N ILE A 54 -4.42 1.15 16.73
CA ILE A 54 -3.71 0.35 17.73
C ILE A 54 -2.29 0.08 17.23
N GLY A 55 -1.31 0.73 17.85
CA GLY A 55 0.11 0.55 17.57
C GLY A 55 0.64 -0.79 18.10
N LYS A 56 1.78 -1.25 17.58
CA LYS A 56 2.41 -2.51 18.03
C LYS A 56 2.85 -2.46 19.49
N ASP A 57 3.27 -1.29 19.94
CA ASP A 57 3.61 -0.93 21.32
C ASP A 57 2.40 -1.06 22.26
N ALA A 58 1.18 -0.89 21.76
CA ALA A 58 -0.06 -1.10 22.48
C ALA A 58 -0.69 -2.50 22.24
N GLY A 59 0.09 -3.46 21.72
CA GLY A 59 -0.37 -4.83 21.45
C GLY A 59 -1.07 -5.03 20.09
N GLY A 60 -1.12 -4.00 19.24
CA GLY A 60 -1.74 -4.09 17.92
C GLY A 60 -0.94 -4.97 16.94
N ARG A 61 -1.65 -5.77 16.16
CA ARG A 61 -1.11 -6.63 15.09
C ARG A 61 -1.35 -6.03 13.70
N GLY A 62 -1.74 -4.75 13.65
CA GLY A 62 -2.01 -4.02 12.43
C GLY A 62 -3.28 -4.53 11.74
N PHE A 63 -3.24 -4.77 10.44
CA PHE A 63 -4.41 -5.22 9.70
C PHE A 63 -4.85 -6.67 10.04
N HIS A 64 -4.03 -7.42 10.77
CA HIS A 64 -4.39 -8.73 11.29
C HIS A 64 -5.40 -8.66 12.45
N ASP A 65 -5.62 -7.48 13.04
CA ASP A 65 -6.70 -7.27 14.02
C ASP A 65 -8.08 -7.11 13.36
N ALA A 66 -8.16 -7.09 12.04
CA ALA A 66 -9.43 -6.95 11.33
C ALA A 66 -10.43 -8.04 11.72
N THR A 67 -11.67 -7.61 12.00
CA THR A 67 -12.76 -8.49 12.46
C THR A 67 -14.07 -8.16 11.76
N THR A 68 -15.00 -9.11 11.76
CA THR A 68 -16.41 -8.91 11.39
C THR A 68 -17.33 -8.94 12.62
N ASP A 69 -16.78 -9.07 13.83
CA ASP A 69 -17.57 -9.05 15.07
C ASP A 69 -18.15 -7.65 15.32
N PRO A 70 -19.48 -7.47 15.28
CA PRO A 70 -20.10 -6.17 15.47
C PRO A 70 -19.82 -5.58 16.86
N ASN A 71 -19.64 -6.40 17.91
CA ASN A 71 -19.40 -5.90 19.25
C ASN A 71 -18.02 -5.24 19.35
N GLN A 72 -16.99 -5.89 18.80
CA GLN A 72 -15.65 -5.32 18.75
C GLN A 72 -15.61 -4.03 17.91
N ILE A 73 -16.32 -4.01 16.78
CA ILE A 73 -16.42 -2.83 15.91
C ILE A 73 -17.12 -1.68 16.64
N LEU A 74 -18.23 -1.95 17.32
CA LEU A 74 -18.91 -0.96 18.15
C LEU A 74 -17.97 -0.37 19.19
N GLN A 75 -17.24 -1.21 19.93
CA GLN A 75 -16.28 -0.74 20.94
C GLN A 75 -15.22 0.19 20.36
N TRP A 76 -14.60 -0.17 19.21
CA TRP A 76 -13.57 0.68 18.60
C TRP A 76 -14.10 2.04 18.16
N TRP A 77 -15.27 2.07 17.52
CA TRP A 77 -15.84 3.32 17.03
C TRP A 77 -16.58 4.11 18.12
N THR A 78 -16.99 3.49 19.23
CA THR A 78 -17.39 4.24 20.44
C THR A 78 -16.19 4.95 21.06
N ALA A 79 -15.03 4.27 21.14
CA ALA A 79 -13.82 4.86 21.71
C ALA A 79 -13.17 5.91 20.79
N THR A 80 -13.28 5.76 19.46
CA THR A 80 -12.76 6.72 18.49
C THR A 80 -13.73 6.87 17.31
N PRO A 81 -14.78 7.70 17.46
CA PRO A 81 -15.82 7.86 16.44
C PRO A 81 -15.34 8.34 15.07
N THR A 82 -14.21 9.06 15.03
CA THR A 82 -13.60 9.60 13.82
C THR A 82 -12.53 8.68 13.20
N ALA A 83 -12.39 7.45 13.71
CA ALA A 83 -11.43 6.49 13.16
C ALA A 83 -11.75 6.15 11.70
N ASN A 84 -10.72 6.23 10.86
CA ASN A 84 -10.80 5.74 9.50
C ASN A 84 -10.97 4.21 9.49
N ILE A 85 -11.54 3.68 8.44
CA ILE A 85 -11.83 2.24 8.28
C ILE A 85 -10.73 1.61 7.45
N GLY A 86 -10.02 0.65 8.02
CA GLY A 86 -9.16 -0.28 7.30
C GLY A 86 -9.91 -1.57 6.95
N ILE A 87 -9.72 -2.12 5.75
CA ILE A 87 -10.21 -3.44 5.36
C ILE A 87 -9.03 -4.36 5.05
N ARG A 88 -9.02 -5.54 5.66
CA ARG A 88 -8.16 -6.65 5.24
C ARG A 88 -8.87 -7.41 4.11
N PRO A 89 -8.25 -7.59 2.93
CA PRO A 89 -8.86 -8.39 1.88
C PRO A 89 -9.23 -9.80 2.37
N PRO A 90 -10.38 -10.35 1.96
CA PRO A 90 -10.71 -11.75 2.21
C PRO A 90 -9.67 -12.69 1.59
N ILE A 91 -9.62 -13.93 2.10
CA ILE A 91 -8.84 -15.00 1.47
C ILE A 91 -9.34 -15.21 0.03
N GLY A 92 -8.42 -15.41 -0.91
CA GLY A 92 -8.75 -15.57 -2.32
C GLY A 92 -9.13 -14.26 -3.05
N VAL A 93 -9.03 -13.09 -2.39
CA VAL A 93 -9.27 -11.79 -3.01
C VAL A 93 -7.97 -11.04 -3.25
N LEU A 94 -7.83 -10.49 -4.45
CA LEU A 94 -6.77 -9.60 -4.89
C LEU A 94 -7.32 -8.19 -5.05
N VAL A 95 -6.59 -7.19 -4.56
CA VAL A 95 -6.88 -5.78 -4.84
C VAL A 95 -5.72 -5.15 -5.60
N VAL A 96 -6.03 -4.55 -6.74
CA VAL A 96 -5.11 -3.71 -7.51
C VAL A 96 -5.26 -2.28 -7.01
N ASP A 97 -4.28 -1.80 -6.24
CA ASP A 97 -4.22 -0.45 -5.66
C ASP A 97 -3.35 0.46 -6.55
N VAL A 98 -4.01 1.42 -7.20
CA VAL A 98 -3.43 2.30 -8.20
C VAL A 98 -3.21 3.68 -7.59
N ASP A 99 -1.95 4.08 -7.37
CA ASP A 99 -1.58 5.40 -6.86
C ASP A 99 -1.07 6.31 -8.00
N PRO A 100 -1.83 7.34 -8.42
CA PRO A 100 -1.42 8.25 -9.48
C PRO A 100 -0.16 9.05 -9.12
N ARG A 101 0.09 9.31 -7.83
CA ARG A 101 1.28 10.06 -7.38
C ARG A 101 2.57 9.30 -7.66
N ALA A 102 2.48 7.97 -7.76
CA ALA A 102 3.57 7.09 -8.14
C ALA A 102 3.51 6.68 -9.64
N GLY A 103 2.70 7.35 -10.46
CA GLY A 103 2.56 7.05 -11.89
C GLY A 103 1.61 5.89 -12.22
N GLY A 104 0.78 5.46 -11.26
CA GLY A 104 -0.11 4.31 -11.40
C GLY A 104 -1.05 4.40 -12.60
N HIS A 105 -1.66 5.56 -12.88
CA HIS A 105 -2.55 5.74 -14.03
C HIS A 105 -1.85 5.49 -15.37
N THR A 106 -0.64 6.00 -15.54
CA THR A 106 0.15 5.80 -16.77
C THR A 106 0.52 4.34 -16.95
N GLN A 107 0.94 3.68 -15.86
CA GLN A 107 1.30 2.26 -15.92
C GLN A 107 0.08 1.37 -16.16
N LEU A 108 -1.07 1.70 -15.55
CA LEU A 108 -2.31 0.97 -15.77
C LEU A 108 -2.72 1.07 -17.23
N ARG A 109 -2.72 2.28 -17.81
CA ARG A 109 -3.03 2.48 -19.24
C ARG A 109 -2.17 1.62 -20.15
N ARG A 110 -0.85 1.53 -19.89
CA ARG A 110 0.08 0.69 -20.65
C ARG A 110 -0.23 -0.81 -20.51
N ILE A 111 -0.55 -1.26 -19.30
CA ILE A 111 -0.95 -2.64 -19.04
C ILE A 111 -2.24 -2.97 -19.78
N LEU A 112 -3.26 -2.12 -19.70
CA LEU A 112 -4.54 -2.34 -20.36
C LEU A 112 -4.43 -2.32 -21.89
N ALA A 113 -3.59 -1.44 -22.45
CA ALA A 113 -3.33 -1.42 -23.88
C ALA A 113 -2.67 -2.73 -24.38
N ARG A 114 -1.89 -3.40 -23.53
CA ARG A 114 -1.19 -4.64 -23.88
C ARG A 114 -2.02 -5.90 -23.63
N TYR A 115 -2.81 -5.94 -22.56
CA TYR A 115 -3.46 -7.16 -22.08
C TYR A 115 -4.99 -7.11 -22.10
N GLY A 116 -5.58 -5.96 -22.42
CA GLY A 116 -7.02 -5.73 -22.43
C GLY A 116 -7.55 -5.04 -21.16
N PRO A 117 -8.83 -4.66 -21.15
CA PRO A 117 -9.44 -3.93 -20.04
C PRO A 117 -9.57 -4.79 -18.78
N LEU A 118 -9.72 -4.11 -17.64
CA LEU A 118 -10.24 -4.76 -16.43
C LEU A 118 -11.75 -4.93 -16.57
N PRO A 119 -12.33 -6.07 -16.17
CA PRO A 119 -13.77 -6.23 -16.10
C PRO A 119 -14.34 -5.32 -15.01
N GLN A 120 -15.62 -4.98 -15.14
CA GLN A 120 -16.33 -4.27 -14.09
C GLN A 120 -16.32 -5.12 -12.80
N THR A 121 -15.95 -4.48 -11.70
CA THR A 121 -15.80 -5.14 -10.39
C THR A 121 -15.96 -4.10 -9.28
N TRP A 122 -15.91 -4.52 -8.01
CA TRP A 122 -15.91 -3.58 -6.90
C TRP A 122 -14.73 -2.61 -7.04
N THR A 123 -15.08 -1.33 -7.08
CA THR A 123 -14.15 -0.27 -7.40
C THR A 123 -14.35 0.91 -6.47
N ALA A 124 -13.27 1.32 -5.81
CA ALA A 124 -13.25 2.51 -4.96
C ALA A 124 -12.27 3.54 -5.52
N ARG A 125 -12.65 4.81 -5.43
CA ARG A 125 -11.76 5.95 -5.66
C ARG A 125 -11.05 6.31 -4.37
N THR A 126 -9.73 6.45 -4.44
CA THR A 126 -8.90 6.85 -3.30
C THR A 126 -8.87 8.36 -3.15
N GLY A 127 -8.61 8.87 -1.94
CA GLY A 127 -8.45 10.32 -1.73
C GLY A 127 -7.21 10.93 -2.41
N ALA A 128 -6.27 10.11 -2.89
CA ALA A 128 -5.17 10.59 -3.73
C ALA A 128 -5.55 10.69 -5.23
N GLY A 129 -6.81 10.40 -5.58
CA GLY A 129 -7.29 10.37 -6.97
C GLY A 129 -7.01 9.06 -7.71
N GLY A 130 -6.60 8.01 -6.99
CA GLY A 130 -6.34 6.67 -7.51
C GLY A 130 -7.52 5.71 -7.37
N TRP A 131 -7.25 4.41 -7.49
CA TRP A 131 -8.28 3.37 -7.54
C TRP A 131 -7.91 2.13 -6.74
N HIS A 132 -8.90 1.50 -6.11
CA HIS A 132 -8.84 0.11 -5.66
C HIS A 132 -9.77 -0.73 -6.55
N HIS A 133 -9.24 -1.69 -7.31
CA HIS A 133 -10.04 -2.66 -8.07
C HIS A 133 -9.90 -4.03 -7.43
N TRP A 134 -11.03 -4.64 -7.05
CA TRP A 134 -11.06 -5.90 -6.31
C TRP A 134 -11.37 -7.06 -7.25
N PHE A 135 -10.73 -8.20 -7.09
CA PHE A 135 -10.93 -9.39 -7.92
C PHE A 135 -10.87 -10.66 -7.08
N THR A 136 -11.64 -11.68 -7.46
CA THR A 136 -11.44 -13.04 -6.95
C THR A 136 -10.31 -13.74 -7.71
N LEU A 137 -9.50 -14.52 -6.99
CA LEU A 137 -8.44 -15.37 -7.55
C LEU A 137 -8.88 -16.84 -7.71
N GLY A 138 -10.07 -17.19 -7.22
CA GLY A 138 -10.51 -18.59 -7.09
C GLY A 138 -9.65 -19.38 -6.10
N ASP A 139 -9.62 -20.70 -6.23
CA ASP A 139 -8.93 -21.63 -5.31
C ASP A 139 -7.39 -21.59 -5.42
N LYS A 140 -6.83 -20.73 -6.27
CA LYS A 140 -5.40 -20.68 -6.57
C LYS A 140 -4.70 -19.65 -5.68
N THR A 141 -4.41 -20.03 -4.44
CA THR A 141 -3.60 -19.26 -3.49
C THR A 141 -2.10 -19.45 -3.74
N SER A 142 -1.63 -19.08 -4.93
CA SER A 142 -0.19 -19.02 -5.22
C SER A 142 0.43 -17.74 -4.65
N SER A 143 1.75 -17.69 -4.49
CA SER A 143 2.45 -16.48 -4.03
C SER A 143 2.21 -15.30 -4.99
N ILE A 144 1.43 -14.31 -4.54
CA ILE A 144 1.18 -13.06 -5.26
C ILE A 144 2.31 -12.06 -4.99
N ARG A 145 2.88 -11.45 -6.03
CA ARG A 145 3.87 -10.36 -5.87
C ARG A 145 3.25 -9.13 -5.20
N ALA A 146 4.05 -8.35 -4.45
CA ALA A 146 3.53 -7.17 -3.74
C ALA A 146 3.20 -5.98 -4.63
N GLN A 147 3.83 -5.88 -5.81
CA GLN A 147 3.67 -4.74 -6.72
C GLN A 147 3.69 -5.22 -8.17
N LEU A 148 2.64 -4.89 -8.93
CA LEU A 148 2.49 -5.25 -10.35
C LEU A 148 3.39 -4.37 -11.23
N ALA A 149 3.37 -3.06 -10.97
CA ALA A 149 4.20 -2.06 -11.63
C ALA A 149 4.38 -0.85 -10.70
N ARG A 150 5.29 0.07 -11.04
CA ARG A 150 5.45 1.33 -10.29
C ARG A 150 4.09 2.03 -10.12
N GLY A 151 3.70 2.29 -8.86
CA GLY A 151 2.43 2.92 -8.52
C GLY A 151 1.19 2.01 -8.68
N ILE A 152 1.39 0.69 -8.81
CA ILE A 152 0.32 -0.31 -8.81
C ILE A 152 0.71 -1.44 -7.86
N ASP A 153 0.23 -1.35 -6.63
CA ASP A 153 0.44 -2.37 -5.61
C ASP A 153 -0.64 -3.46 -5.69
N LEU A 154 -0.28 -4.66 -5.28
CA LEU A 154 -1.21 -5.78 -5.15
C LEU A 154 -1.41 -6.08 -3.66
N LYS A 155 -2.64 -5.96 -3.18
CA LYS A 155 -3.01 -6.30 -1.81
C LYS A 155 -3.81 -7.60 -1.78
N THR A 156 -3.52 -8.44 -0.80
CA THR A 156 -4.21 -9.72 -0.56
C THR A 156 -4.37 -9.91 0.93
N HIS A 157 -5.02 -11.00 1.35
CA HIS A 157 -5.24 -11.32 2.76
C HIS A 157 -3.98 -11.20 3.63
N ASP A 158 -2.81 -11.58 3.12
CA ASP A 158 -1.54 -11.56 3.86
C ASP A 158 -0.60 -10.43 3.44
N LYS A 159 -1.01 -9.60 2.47
CA LYS A 159 -0.16 -8.55 1.89
C LYS A 159 -0.87 -7.20 1.88
N GLY A 160 -1.02 -6.64 3.09
CA GLY A 160 -1.49 -5.29 3.29
C GLY A 160 -3.01 -5.16 3.35
N TYR A 161 -3.46 -3.91 3.40
CA TYR A 161 -4.84 -3.53 3.65
C TYR A 161 -5.20 -2.28 2.85
N LEU A 162 -6.50 -1.98 2.82
CA LEU A 162 -7.06 -0.85 2.10
C LEU A 162 -7.71 0.10 3.09
N VAL A 163 -7.65 1.40 2.81
CA VAL A 163 -8.51 2.39 3.46
C VAL A 163 -9.85 2.40 2.74
N ALA A 164 -10.95 2.24 3.47
CA ALA A 164 -12.27 2.07 2.90
C ALA A 164 -13.11 3.34 2.98
N ALA A 165 -14.08 3.51 2.07
CA ALA A 165 -15.05 4.59 2.18
C ALA A 165 -15.88 4.46 3.47
N PRO A 166 -16.38 5.55 4.09
CA PRO A 166 -16.19 6.95 3.73
C PRO A 166 -15.00 7.60 4.46
N SER A 167 -13.91 6.87 4.73
CA SER A 167 -12.73 7.40 5.42
C SER A 167 -12.18 8.68 4.77
N ILE A 168 -11.47 9.49 5.56
CA ILE A 168 -10.86 10.75 5.13
C ILE A 168 -9.37 10.53 4.88
N HIS A 169 -8.89 10.85 3.68
CA HIS A 169 -7.48 10.80 3.34
C HIS A 169 -6.70 11.90 4.06
N PRO A 170 -5.37 11.74 4.30
CA PRO A 170 -4.51 12.79 4.86
C PRO A 170 -4.65 14.21 4.27
N ASN A 171 -5.09 14.32 3.02
CA ASN A 171 -5.31 15.60 2.32
C ASN A 171 -6.74 16.16 2.47
N GLY A 172 -7.56 15.59 3.36
CA GLY A 172 -8.96 16.01 3.60
C GLY A 172 -9.99 15.43 2.63
N THR A 173 -9.59 14.75 1.56
CA THR A 173 -10.55 14.16 0.60
C THR A 173 -11.10 12.81 1.06
N THR A 174 -12.34 12.51 0.70
CA THR A 174 -13.03 11.28 1.13
C THR A 174 -12.80 10.12 0.15
N TYR A 175 -12.58 8.91 0.67
CA TYR A 175 -12.65 7.68 -0.12
C TYR A 175 -14.10 7.38 -0.52
N ARG A 176 -14.33 6.88 -1.75
CA ARG A 176 -15.69 6.64 -2.27
C ARG A 176 -15.76 5.34 -3.05
N TRP A 177 -16.86 4.59 -2.93
CA TRP A 177 -17.16 3.51 -3.87
C TRP A 177 -17.74 4.08 -5.15
N THR A 178 -17.26 3.63 -6.30
CA THR A 178 -17.95 3.79 -7.59
C THR A 178 -18.76 2.55 -7.93
N THR A 179 -18.28 1.38 -7.50
CA THR A 179 -19.01 0.12 -7.55
C THR A 179 -18.82 -0.55 -6.18
N PRO A 180 -19.80 -0.46 -5.28
CA PRO A 180 -19.64 -0.91 -3.90
C PRO A 180 -19.66 -2.44 -3.78
N PRO A 181 -19.23 -2.99 -2.62
CA PRO A 181 -19.22 -4.43 -2.41
C PRO A 181 -20.63 -4.98 -2.27
N GLN A 182 -21.11 -5.59 -3.35
CA GLN A 182 -22.34 -6.38 -3.45
C GLN A 182 -21.98 -7.72 -4.09
N GLY A 183 -22.34 -8.83 -3.44
CA GLY A 183 -22.04 -10.19 -3.92
C GLY A 183 -20.55 -10.57 -3.77
N GLN A 184 -19.93 -11.03 -4.85
CA GLN A 184 -18.48 -11.28 -4.93
C GLN A 184 -17.86 -10.33 -5.97
N PRO A 185 -16.59 -9.92 -5.82
CA PRO A 185 -15.91 -9.18 -6.88
C PRO A 185 -15.72 -10.07 -8.12
N ALA A 186 -15.56 -9.45 -9.28
CA ALA A 186 -15.39 -10.18 -10.52
C ALA A 186 -14.11 -11.06 -10.48
N PRO A 187 -14.07 -12.18 -11.22
CA PRO A 187 -12.85 -12.96 -11.40
C PRO A 187 -11.71 -12.10 -11.96
N ALA A 188 -10.51 -12.28 -11.44
CA ALA A 188 -9.32 -11.64 -11.98
C ALA A 188 -9.13 -12.12 -13.44
N PRO A 189 -8.89 -11.20 -14.40
CA PRO A 189 -8.56 -11.61 -15.76
C PRO A 189 -7.35 -12.55 -15.78
N ALA A 190 -7.35 -13.51 -16.71
CA ALA A 190 -6.28 -14.49 -16.81
C ALA A 190 -4.88 -13.84 -16.91
N TRP A 191 -4.77 -12.70 -17.59
CA TRP A 191 -3.53 -11.93 -17.68
C TRP A 191 -3.11 -11.34 -16.32
N LEU A 192 -4.05 -10.83 -15.52
CA LEU A 192 -3.76 -10.24 -14.20
C LEU A 192 -3.31 -11.33 -13.24
N HIS A 193 -4.02 -12.44 -13.20
CA HIS A 193 -3.67 -13.62 -12.41
C HIS A 193 -2.25 -14.10 -12.76
N ARG A 194 -1.93 -14.21 -14.06
CA ARG A 194 -0.59 -14.57 -14.53
C ARG A 194 0.46 -13.57 -14.07
N LEU A 195 0.30 -12.27 -14.34
CA LEU A 195 1.29 -11.26 -13.95
C LEU A 195 1.48 -11.12 -12.45
N ALA A 196 0.42 -11.37 -11.66
CA ALA A 196 0.45 -11.35 -10.21
C ALA A 196 1.22 -12.56 -9.63
N GLN A 197 1.20 -13.70 -10.33
CA GLN A 197 1.87 -14.94 -9.93
C GLN A 197 3.24 -15.15 -10.54
N LEU A 198 3.56 -14.44 -11.64
CA LEU A 198 4.90 -14.46 -12.18
C LEU A 198 5.87 -14.09 -11.05
N PRO A 199 6.84 -14.97 -10.73
CA PRO A 199 8.03 -14.52 -10.00
C PRO A 199 8.49 -13.26 -10.70
N ARG A 200 8.90 -12.22 -9.96
CA ARG A 200 9.60 -11.08 -10.57
C ARG A 200 10.58 -11.70 -11.56
N PRO A 201 10.51 -11.42 -12.89
CA PRO A 201 11.50 -11.96 -13.79
C PRO A 201 12.84 -11.62 -13.16
N LEU A 202 13.65 -12.65 -12.86
CA LEU A 202 15.09 -12.46 -12.91
C LEU A 202 15.29 -11.98 -14.34
N LEU A 203 15.37 -10.65 -14.51
CA LEU A 203 15.46 -10.07 -15.85
C LEU A 203 16.62 -10.80 -16.52
N PRO A 204 16.44 -11.39 -17.72
CA PRO A 204 17.56 -11.77 -18.53
C PRO A 204 18.43 -10.53 -18.63
N ALA A 205 19.71 -10.67 -18.29
CA ALA A 205 20.67 -9.61 -18.46
C ALA A 205 20.60 -9.17 -19.93
N THR A 206 19.89 -8.07 -20.22
CA THR A 206 20.12 -7.34 -21.44
C THR A 206 21.53 -6.80 -21.30
N SER A 207 22.44 -7.55 -21.92
CA SER A 207 23.76 -7.16 -22.31
C SER A 207 23.68 -5.79 -22.97
N THR A 208 24.01 -4.76 -22.22
CA THR A 208 24.71 -3.60 -22.75
C THR A 208 26.00 -3.52 -21.97
N ASN A 209 27.07 -3.90 -22.67
CA ASN A 209 28.46 -3.76 -22.25
C ASN A 209 28.69 -2.42 -21.55
N SER A 210 29.18 -2.45 -20.31
CA SER A 210 30.55 -2.05 -20.00
C SER A 210 30.80 -2.18 -18.49
N ALA A 211 31.98 -2.70 -18.20
CA ALA A 211 32.49 -3.12 -16.90
C ALA A 211 32.51 -2.01 -15.83
N ALA A 212 32.08 -2.37 -14.61
CA ALA A 212 32.79 -2.13 -13.35
C ALA A 212 32.02 -2.79 -12.18
N ALA A 213 32.48 -4.01 -11.85
CA ALA A 213 32.33 -4.80 -10.62
C ALA A 213 31.17 -4.49 -9.63
N GLY A 214 30.20 -5.41 -9.59
CA GLY A 214 29.32 -5.66 -8.45
C GLY A 214 28.30 -6.75 -8.80
N HIS A 215 28.44 -7.95 -8.22
CA HIS A 215 27.54 -9.09 -8.48
C HIS A 215 26.22 -8.84 -7.76
N GLY A 216 25.11 -8.54 -8.45
CA GLY A 216 23.88 -8.19 -7.74
C GLY A 216 22.70 -7.81 -8.62
N ARG A 217 21.51 -7.74 -7.99
CA ARG A 217 20.26 -7.27 -8.58
C ARG A 217 20.25 -5.77 -8.88
N TYR A 218 21.13 -4.98 -8.25
CA TYR A 218 21.22 -3.54 -8.43
C TYR A 218 22.64 -3.10 -8.81
N SER A 219 22.78 -2.30 -9.86
CA SER A 219 24.04 -1.61 -10.18
C SER A 219 24.22 -0.36 -9.33
N LEU A 220 25.48 0.06 -9.12
CA LEU A 220 25.79 1.30 -8.42
C LEU A 220 25.07 2.51 -9.03
N GLN A 221 25.04 2.63 -10.37
CA GLN A 221 24.35 3.72 -11.06
C GLN A 221 22.84 3.76 -10.76
N CYS A 222 22.18 2.60 -10.65
CA CYS A 222 20.76 2.53 -10.32
C CYS A 222 20.49 3.05 -8.90
N LEU A 223 21.33 2.66 -7.94
CA LEU A 223 21.21 3.09 -6.55
C LEU A 223 21.52 4.60 -6.39
N LEU A 224 22.52 5.11 -7.11
CA LEU A 224 22.85 6.54 -7.16
C LEU A 224 21.71 7.36 -7.75
N ALA A 225 21.14 6.93 -8.88
CA ALA A 225 19.98 7.60 -9.50
C ALA A 225 18.80 7.70 -8.53
N ARG A 226 18.57 6.64 -7.73
CA ARG A 226 17.52 6.62 -6.70
C ARG A 226 17.77 7.63 -5.57
N ILE A 227 19.01 7.72 -5.08
CA ILE A 227 19.39 8.71 -4.04
C ILE A 227 19.27 10.14 -4.60
N ASN A 228 19.73 10.37 -5.83
CA ASN A 228 19.67 11.68 -6.47
C ASN A 228 18.23 12.17 -6.67
N ALA A 229 17.31 11.26 -7.02
CA ALA A 229 15.88 11.54 -7.16
C ALA A 229 15.12 11.65 -5.82
N ALA A 230 15.78 11.48 -4.66
CA ALA A 230 15.09 11.49 -3.38
C ALA A 230 14.49 12.86 -3.05
N PRO A 231 13.19 12.95 -2.71
CA PRO A 231 12.56 14.19 -2.30
C PRO A 231 13.07 14.63 -0.91
N GLU A 232 12.92 15.93 -0.63
CA GLU A 232 13.26 16.50 0.68
C GLU A 232 12.50 15.78 1.82
N GLY A 233 13.16 15.58 2.95
CA GLY A 233 12.63 14.80 4.08
C GLY A 233 12.65 13.27 3.91
N ARG A 234 12.95 12.73 2.72
CA ARG A 234 13.05 11.26 2.46
C ARG A 234 14.46 10.79 2.14
N ARG A 235 15.42 11.70 2.04
CA ARG A 235 16.81 11.45 1.60
C ARG A 235 17.49 10.36 2.43
N ASN A 236 17.35 10.41 3.76
CA ASN A 236 17.93 9.41 4.65
C ASN A 236 17.27 8.01 4.49
N THR A 237 15.94 7.96 4.33
CA THR A 237 15.21 6.70 4.09
C THR A 237 15.63 6.06 2.75
N VAL A 238 15.84 6.87 1.72
CA VAL A 238 16.27 6.39 0.40
C VAL A 238 17.71 5.89 0.43
N LEU A 239 18.60 6.60 1.14
CA LEU A 239 19.98 6.16 1.38
C LEU A 239 20.01 4.82 2.12
N TYR A 240 19.23 4.68 3.20
CA TYR A 240 19.10 3.43 3.96
C TYR A 240 18.67 2.26 3.06
N GLY A 241 17.66 2.48 2.20
CA GLY A 241 17.21 1.47 1.24
C GLY A 241 18.31 1.08 0.24
N ALA A 242 19.11 2.03 -0.24
CA ALA A 242 20.23 1.77 -1.16
C ALA A 242 21.35 0.96 -0.52
N LEU A 243 21.70 1.27 0.72
CA LEU A 243 22.69 0.51 1.46
C LEU A 243 22.18 -0.91 1.78
N LYS A 244 20.89 -1.09 2.10
CA LYS A 244 20.30 -2.42 2.33
C LYS A 244 20.26 -3.28 1.06
N ASP A 245 19.92 -2.67 -0.08
CA ASP A 245 19.93 -3.35 -1.38
C ASP A 245 21.36 -3.77 -1.77
N ALA A 246 22.35 -2.87 -1.59
CA ALA A 246 23.75 -3.18 -1.82
C ALA A 246 24.27 -4.29 -0.87
N LEU A 247 23.85 -4.29 0.39
CA LEU A 247 24.15 -5.34 1.36
C LEU A 247 23.57 -6.69 0.95
N SER A 248 22.30 -6.70 0.52
CA SER A 248 21.60 -7.93 0.10
C SER A 248 22.26 -8.58 -1.12
N ASP A 249 22.89 -7.76 -1.97
CA ASP A 249 23.65 -8.21 -3.13
C ASP A 249 25.14 -8.45 -2.83
N GLY A 250 25.59 -8.32 -1.58
CA GLY A 250 27.02 -8.49 -1.22
C GLY A 250 27.95 -7.39 -1.74
N ASN A 251 27.42 -6.28 -2.27
CA ASN A 251 28.20 -5.17 -2.85
C ASN A 251 28.35 -3.98 -1.91
N LEU A 252 27.89 -4.07 -0.65
CA LEU A 252 27.91 -2.93 0.28
C LEU A 252 29.30 -2.30 0.39
N THR A 253 30.34 -3.11 0.61
CA THR A 253 31.72 -2.61 0.74
C THR A 253 32.18 -1.83 -0.48
N ALA A 254 31.81 -2.27 -1.69
CA ALA A 254 32.20 -1.61 -2.93
C ALA A 254 31.38 -0.34 -3.21
N PHE A 255 30.08 -0.34 -2.86
CA PHE A 255 29.16 0.75 -3.24
C PHE A 255 29.02 1.83 -2.18
N GLU A 256 29.30 1.51 -0.91
CA GLU A 256 29.10 2.42 0.23
C GLU A 256 29.74 3.80 0.04
N PRO A 257 31.01 3.95 -0.39
CA PRO A 257 31.63 5.27 -0.54
C PRO A 257 30.86 6.19 -1.52
N ALA A 258 30.42 5.63 -2.65
CA ALA A 258 29.69 6.37 -3.68
C ALA A 258 28.26 6.70 -3.24
N LEU A 259 27.58 5.77 -2.54
CA LEU A 259 26.23 6.01 -2.00
C LEU A 259 26.25 7.05 -0.87
N ALA A 260 27.27 7.03 -0.02
CA ALA A 260 27.50 8.03 1.02
C ALA A 260 27.74 9.42 0.43
N ALA A 261 28.59 9.52 -0.60
CA ALA A 261 28.82 10.77 -1.32
C ALA A 261 27.54 11.33 -1.97
N ALA A 262 26.71 10.47 -2.58
CA ALA A 262 25.42 10.89 -3.13
C ALA A 262 24.45 11.38 -2.04
N GLY A 263 24.42 10.72 -0.88
CA GLY A 263 23.66 11.19 0.29
C GLY A 263 24.10 12.57 0.75
N HIS A 264 25.41 12.80 0.81
CA HIS A 264 26.00 14.09 1.18
C HIS A 264 25.65 15.20 0.18
N ASN A 265 25.78 14.93 -1.12
CA ASN A 265 25.41 15.87 -2.19
C ASN A 265 23.92 16.24 -2.19
N ARG A 266 23.08 15.40 -1.58
CA ARG A 266 21.66 15.68 -1.36
C ARG A 266 21.40 16.39 -0.03
N GLY A 267 22.42 16.75 0.74
CA GLY A 267 22.30 17.55 1.97
C GLY A 267 22.14 16.73 3.25
N LEU A 268 22.55 15.45 3.27
CA LEU A 268 22.70 14.71 4.52
C LEU A 268 24.04 15.07 5.18
N SER A 269 24.02 15.25 6.50
CA SER A 269 25.23 15.45 7.29
C SER A 269 26.08 14.17 7.37
N ALA A 270 27.39 14.32 7.59
CA ALA A 270 28.29 13.18 7.79
C ALA A 270 27.84 12.27 8.95
N ARG A 271 27.26 12.86 10.01
CA ARG A 271 26.73 12.13 11.17
C ARG A 271 25.52 11.26 10.79
N GLU A 272 24.59 11.77 10.00
CA GLU A 272 23.41 11.01 9.53
C GLU A 272 23.81 9.86 8.61
N ILE A 273 24.78 10.09 7.71
CA ILE A 273 25.30 9.07 6.80
C ILE A 273 25.97 7.95 7.59
N ALA A 274 26.87 8.29 8.53
CA ALA A 274 27.55 7.32 9.37
C ALA A 274 26.58 6.49 10.22
N ALA A 275 25.56 7.14 10.82
CA ALA A 275 24.53 6.45 11.59
C ALA A 275 23.73 5.45 10.72
N THR A 276 23.45 5.80 9.47
CA THR A 276 22.69 4.98 8.51
C THR A 276 23.50 3.78 8.04
N VAL A 277 24.77 3.97 7.71
CA VAL A 277 25.70 2.87 7.37
C VAL A 277 25.83 1.90 8.54
N ALA A 278 26.04 2.41 9.76
CA ALA A 278 26.14 1.58 10.95
C ALA A 278 24.83 0.81 11.23
N SER A 279 23.68 1.42 10.96
CA SER A 279 22.37 0.77 11.07
C SER A 279 22.21 -0.40 10.10
N VAL A 280 22.64 -0.23 8.85
CA VAL A 280 22.58 -1.30 7.84
C VAL A 280 23.52 -2.45 8.22
N ARG A 281 24.76 -2.16 8.63
CA ARG A 281 25.73 -3.20 9.05
C ARG A 281 25.26 -3.99 10.28
N ARG A 282 24.61 -3.34 11.26
CA ARG A 282 24.01 -4.03 12.43
C ARG A 282 22.85 -4.95 12.07
N SER A 283 22.13 -4.66 10.99
CA SER A 283 21.04 -5.54 10.53
C SER A 283 21.57 -6.81 9.85
N ALA A 284 22.80 -6.80 9.33
CA ALA A 284 23.47 -7.99 8.79
C ALA A 284 23.86 -8.99 9.89
N THR A 285 24.34 -8.51 11.05
CA THR A 285 24.83 -9.38 12.14
C THR A 285 23.71 -10.11 12.89
N HIS A 286 22.47 -9.63 12.83
CA HIS A 286 21.31 -10.31 13.43
C HIS A 286 20.68 -11.39 12.53
N ALA A 287 20.99 -11.40 11.23
CA ALA A 287 20.41 -12.35 10.27
C ALA A 287 21.18 -13.69 10.18
N GLY A 288 22.41 -13.76 10.73
CA GLY A 288 23.27 -14.96 10.69
C GLY A 288 23.30 -15.79 11.97
N ARG A 289 22.35 -15.59 12.90
CA ARG A 289 22.29 -16.30 14.20
C ARG A 289 21.00 -17.13 14.41
N ASN A 290 20.20 -17.34 13.36
CA ASN A 290 19.02 -18.22 13.38
C ASN A 290 19.19 -19.34 12.38
#